data_AF-A0A646HIP1-F1
#
_entry.id   AF-A0A646HIP1-F1
#
_cell.length_a   1.000
_cell.length_b   1.000
_cell.length_c   1.000
_cell.angle_alpha   90.00
_cell.angle_beta   90.00
_cell.angle_gamma   90.00
#
_symmetry.space_group_name_H-M   'P 1'
#
loop_
_entity.id
_entity.type
_entity.pdbx_description
1 polymer ?
#
loop_
_entity_poly.entity_id
_entity_poly.type
_entity_poly.pdbx_seq_one_letter_code
_entity_poly.pdbx_strand_id
1 'polypeptide(L)'
;MANLVAIVGRPNVGKSTLFNRLTQSRRAIVSDTAGTTRDRQYGKCSWNGREFSVVDTGGWVVKSDDIFEDAIRKQVLVATEEADLVLFLVDVNTGLTDWDEDVALILRRAKLPVILVANKVDNSAEYYQAAEFYKLGLGDPQCISAATGGGTGDLLDMILDKLQDNPEEAIEEDIPRFAVVGRPNAGKSSIINAFIGEDRNIVTEIAGTTRDSIYTRYDKFGFDFYLVDTAGIRRKNKVSEDLEFYSVMRSIRAIENSDVCILMLDATRGIETQDMNIFKLIQKNNKSLVVVVNKWDLVEEKNQKVIDTFENAIRKRMAPFVDFPIIFASALTKQRIFRVLETAKEVYQNRKAHIGTSKLNEVMLPIIEAYPPQSIKGKYIKIKYCTQLPNTTIPSFVFYANLPQYVKENYRRFLENKIRENWSLHGCPINVFIRQK
;
A
#
# COMPACT_ATOMS: atom_id res chain seq x y z
N MET A 1 -12.57 -1.48 -6.04
CA MET A 1 -11.11 -1.20 -6.10
C MET A 1 -10.72 -0.33 -4.91
N ALA A 2 -9.43 -0.23 -4.55
CA ALA A 2 -9.00 0.74 -3.54
C ALA A 2 -8.96 2.17 -4.12
N ASN A 3 -9.81 3.06 -3.62
CA ASN A 3 -10.01 4.41 -4.17
C ASN A 3 -8.87 5.39 -3.83
N LEU A 4 -8.22 5.91 -4.88
CA LEU A 4 -7.20 6.97 -4.95
C LEU A 4 -7.69 8.41 -4.73
N VAL A 5 -7.51 9.01 -3.55
CA VAL A 5 -7.67 10.47 -3.33
C VAL A 5 -6.32 11.19 -3.29
N ALA A 6 -6.10 12.17 -4.17
CA ALA A 6 -4.86 12.97 -4.19
C ALA A 6 -5.06 14.42 -3.74
N ILE A 7 -4.20 14.88 -2.82
CA ILE A 7 -4.15 16.26 -2.34
C ILE A 7 -3.13 17.06 -3.15
N VAL A 8 -3.62 18.01 -3.95
CA VAL A 8 -2.81 18.90 -4.81
C VAL A 8 -2.98 20.37 -4.41
N GLY A 9 -2.16 21.24 -4.98
CA GLY A 9 -2.14 22.69 -4.74
C GLY A 9 -0.74 23.21 -4.48
N ARG A 10 -0.54 24.53 -4.46
CA ARG A 10 0.78 25.13 -4.23
C ARG A 10 1.35 24.84 -2.83
N PRO A 11 2.65 25.05 -2.56
CA PRO A 11 3.20 24.84 -1.22
C PRO A 11 2.62 25.78 -0.15
N ASN A 12 2.77 25.39 1.11
CA ASN A 12 2.29 26.12 2.31
C ASN A 12 0.76 26.34 2.46
N VAL A 13 -0.07 25.86 1.52
CA VAL A 13 -1.55 25.84 1.66
C VAL A 13 -2.07 24.87 2.73
N GLY A 14 -1.22 24.01 3.30
CA GLY A 14 -1.58 23.08 4.37
C GLY A 14 -1.90 21.65 3.95
N LYS A 15 -1.52 21.22 2.72
CA LYS A 15 -1.70 19.84 2.21
C LYS A 15 -1.34 18.76 3.23
N SER A 16 -0.13 18.80 3.79
CA SER A 16 0.34 17.83 4.78
C SER A 16 -0.43 17.91 6.11
N THR A 17 -0.98 19.07 6.46
CA THR A 17 -1.85 19.22 7.64
C THR A 17 -3.17 18.51 7.43
N LEU A 18 -3.79 18.67 6.25
CA LEU A 18 -5.02 17.96 5.89
C LEU A 18 -4.77 16.45 5.80
N PHE A 19 -3.71 16.03 5.09
CA PHE A 19 -3.31 14.63 4.98
C PHE A 19 -3.23 13.94 6.36
N ASN A 20 -2.54 14.56 7.33
CA ASN A 20 -2.39 14.01 8.67
C ASN A 20 -3.69 13.98 9.48
N ARG A 21 -4.64 14.87 9.15
CA ARG A 21 -5.98 14.88 9.74
C ARG A 21 -6.86 13.77 9.18
N LEU A 22 -6.95 13.64 7.85
CA LEU A 22 -7.75 12.59 7.19
C LEU A 22 -7.25 11.19 7.54
N THR A 23 -5.92 11.00 7.60
CA THR A 23 -5.29 9.70 7.93
C THR A 23 -5.17 9.43 9.45
N GLN A 24 -5.67 10.34 10.29
CA GLN A 24 -5.61 10.28 11.77
C GLN A 24 -4.20 10.01 12.35
N SER A 25 -3.15 10.35 11.61
CA SER A 25 -1.75 9.96 11.88
C SER A 25 -1.19 10.50 13.22
N ARG A 26 -1.87 11.47 13.85
CA ARG A 26 -1.55 12.00 15.19
C ARG A 26 -2.06 11.15 16.36
N ARG A 27 -2.86 10.10 16.14
CA ARG A 27 -3.37 9.20 17.21
C ARG A 27 -2.83 7.76 17.16
N ALA A 28 -2.17 7.35 16.08
CA ALA A 28 -1.61 6.03 15.93
C ALA A 28 -0.21 5.91 16.58
N ILE A 29 -0.19 5.61 17.89
CA ILE A 29 0.83 4.88 18.67
C ILE A 29 2.31 5.26 18.46
N VAL A 30 2.97 5.64 19.56
CA VAL A 30 4.43 5.84 19.66
C VAL A 30 5.21 4.67 19.07
N SER A 31 5.98 4.94 18.02
CA SER A 31 6.99 4.05 17.47
C SER A 31 8.22 4.87 17.10
N ASP A 32 9.25 4.81 17.94
CA ASP A 32 10.51 5.56 17.78
C ASP A 32 11.40 4.94 16.69
N THR A 33 10.97 5.07 15.43
CA THR A 33 11.80 4.80 14.25
C THR A 33 12.08 6.10 13.49
N ALA A 34 13.18 6.76 13.87
CA ALA A 34 13.71 7.91 13.16
C ALA A 34 14.06 7.54 11.70
N GLY A 35 13.53 8.30 10.73
CA GLY A 35 13.75 8.07 9.29
C GLY A 35 12.53 8.26 8.38
N THR A 36 11.37 8.62 8.93
CA THR A 36 10.05 8.59 8.23
C THR A 36 9.71 9.83 7.38
N THR A 37 10.69 10.61 6.88
CA THR A 37 10.37 11.86 6.15
C THR A 37 9.73 11.66 4.77
N ARG A 38 9.91 10.50 4.12
CA ARG A 38 9.24 10.16 2.83
C ARG A 38 7.94 9.37 2.99
N ASP A 39 7.80 8.57 4.05
CA ASP A 39 6.60 7.73 4.29
C ASP A 39 5.33 8.55 4.64
N ARG A 40 5.47 9.87 4.86
CA ARG A 40 4.40 10.83 5.24
C ARG A 40 3.48 11.25 4.09
N GLN A 41 3.70 10.72 2.90
CA GLN A 41 2.97 11.13 1.69
C GLN A 41 1.82 10.18 1.34
N TYR A 42 1.64 9.09 2.10
CA TYR A 42 0.62 8.08 1.78
C TYR A 42 -0.02 7.42 3.02
N GLY A 43 -1.35 7.39 3.09
CA GLY A 43 -2.09 6.80 4.21
C GLY A 43 -3.54 6.50 3.89
N LYS A 44 -4.18 5.66 4.71
CA LYS A 44 -5.59 5.31 4.58
C LYS A 44 -6.45 6.25 5.40
N CYS A 45 -7.62 6.57 4.87
CA CYS A 45 -8.72 7.19 5.57
C CYS A 45 -9.86 6.17 5.69
N SER A 46 -10.56 6.17 6.82
CA SER A 46 -11.79 5.41 7.03
C SER A 46 -12.84 6.37 7.56
N TRP A 47 -13.98 6.44 6.87
CA TRP A 47 -15.10 7.32 7.19
C TRP A 47 -16.41 6.62 6.87
N ASN A 48 -17.39 6.68 7.79
CA ASN A 48 -18.70 6.04 7.66
C ASN A 48 -18.67 4.57 7.16
N GLY A 49 -17.62 3.81 7.53
CA GLY A 49 -17.43 2.41 7.14
C GLY A 49 -16.82 2.17 5.76
N ARG A 50 -16.64 3.21 4.93
CA ARG A 50 -15.89 3.14 3.66
C ARG A 50 -14.43 3.50 3.90
N GLU A 51 -13.52 2.80 3.21
CA GLU A 51 -12.08 3.10 3.23
C GLU A 51 -11.62 3.64 1.88
N PHE A 52 -10.72 4.62 1.91
CA PHE A 52 -10.02 5.11 0.73
C PHE A 52 -8.59 5.53 1.09
N SER A 53 -7.77 5.65 0.07
CA SER A 53 -6.34 5.94 0.20
C SER A 53 -6.07 7.40 -0.16
N VAL A 54 -5.18 8.05 0.58
CA VAL A 54 -4.86 9.48 0.45
C VAL A 54 -3.38 9.65 0.13
N VAL A 55 -3.06 10.51 -0.84
CA VAL A 55 -1.67 10.95 -1.13
C VAL A 55 -1.52 12.47 -0.98
N ASP A 56 -0.40 12.92 -0.39
CA ASP A 56 0.06 14.32 -0.44
C ASP A 56 1.14 14.46 -1.52
N THR A 57 0.84 15.19 -2.60
CA THR A 57 1.81 15.36 -3.70
C THR A 57 2.97 16.29 -3.32
N GLY A 58 2.77 17.19 -2.34
CA GLY A 58 3.74 18.24 -2.03
C GLY A 58 5.05 17.73 -1.42
N GLY A 59 5.06 16.55 -0.83
CA GLY A 59 6.25 15.97 -0.21
C GLY A 59 7.30 15.42 -1.19
N TRP A 60 6.99 15.35 -2.48
CA TRP A 60 7.86 14.77 -3.51
C TRP A 60 8.82 15.77 -4.19
N VAL A 61 8.74 17.06 -3.86
CA VAL A 61 9.58 18.10 -4.49
C VAL A 61 11.03 18.01 -3.96
N VAL A 62 11.99 17.84 -4.87
CA VAL A 62 13.41 18.12 -4.60
C VAL A 62 13.58 19.64 -4.51
N LYS A 63 14.13 20.14 -3.40
CA LYS A 63 14.29 21.59 -3.18
C LYS A 63 15.28 22.20 -4.18
N SER A 64 14.76 22.93 -5.16
CA SER A 64 15.49 23.85 -6.04
C SER A 64 14.51 24.92 -6.53
N ASP A 65 14.83 26.19 -6.28
CA ASP A 65 13.84 27.27 -6.39
C ASP A 65 13.47 27.61 -7.86
N ASP A 66 14.39 27.41 -8.81
CA ASP A 66 14.16 27.66 -10.25
C ASP A 66 13.36 26.57 -11.01
N ILE A 67 12.96 25.47 -10.34
CA ILE A 67 12.28 24.31 -10.97
C ILE A 67 10.83 24.16 -10.46
N PHE A 68 10.35 25.12 -9.68
CA PHE A 68 9.15 24.97 -8.86
C PHE A 68 7.85 24.84 -9.67
N GLU A 69 7.71 25.60 -10.77
CA GLU A 69 6.53 25.63 -11.63
C GLU A 69 6.27 24.29 -12.33
N ASP A 70 7.27 23.82 -13.07
CA ASP A 70 7.24 22.54 -13.76
C ASP A 70 7.06 21.37 -12.79
N ALA A 71 7.64 21.44 -11.59
CA ALA A 71 7.44 20.43 -10.56
C ALA A 71 5.98 20.37 -10.09
N ILE A 72 5.34 21.52 -9.84
CA ILE A 72 3.92 21.59 -9.45
C ILE A 72 3.02 21.08 -10.59
N ARG A 73 3.21 21.57 -11.82
CA ARG A 73 2.40 21.12 -12.98
C ARG A 73 2.51 19.61 -13.20
N LYS A 74 3.74 19.05 -13.16
CA LYS A 74 3.97 17.60 -13.31
C LYS A 74 3.33 16.77 -12.18
N GLN A 75 3.34 17.25 -10.94
CA GLN A 75 2.66 16.59 -9.82
C GLN A 75 1.14 16.54 -10.01
N VAL A 76 0.53 17.63 -10.48
CA VAL A 76 -0.91 17.68 -10.76
C VAL A 76 -1.26 16.73 -11.91
N LEU A 77 -0.48 16.72 -13.00
CA LEU A 77 -0.69 15.78 -14.10
C LEU A 77 -0.66 14.32 -13.64
N VAL A 78 0.36 13.91 -12.87
CA VAL A 78 0.43 12.56 -12.29
C VAL A 78 -0.76 12.28 -11.37
N ALA A 79 -1.16 13.24 -10.53
CA ALA A 79 -2.33 13.09 -9.68
C ALA A 79 -3.62 12.92 -10.51
N THR A 80 -3.76 13.59 -11.66
CA THR A 80 -4.92 13.42 -12.55
C THR A 80 -4.89 12.15 -13.41
N GLU A 81 -3.74 11.49 -13.55
CA GLU A 81 -3.65 10.18 -14.22
C GLU A 81 -3.90 9.01 -13.27
N GLU A 82 -3.50 9.14 -12.01
CA GLU A 82 -3.53 8.03 -11.04
C GLU A 82 -4.64 8.17 -9.98
N ALA A 83 -5.12 9.36 -9.62
CA ALA A 83 -6.18 9.50 -8.62
C ALA A 83 -7.58 9.27 -9.23
N ASP A 84 -8.45 8.65 -8.43
CA ASP A 84 -9.88 8.52 -8.70
C ASP A 84 -10.64 9.81 -8.30
N LEU A 85 -10.05 10.62 -7.39
CA LEU A 85 -10.54 11.95 -7.00
C LEU A 85 -9.39 12.88 -6.59
N VAL A 86 -9.46 14.16 -6.94
CA VAL A 86 -8.47 15.18 -6.54
C VAL A 86 -9.07 16.22 -5.59
N LEU A 87 -8.39 16.45 -4.48
CA LEU A 87 -8.59 17.57 -3.56
C LEU A 87 -7.62 18.69 -3.92
N PHE A 88 -8.11 19.78 -4.49
CA PHE A 88 -7.30 20.95 -4.79
C PHE A 88 -7.38 21.94 -3.63
N LEU A 89 -6.30 22.03 -2.86
CA LEU A 89 -6.20 22.92 -1.71
C LEU A 89 -5.67 24.29 -2.08
N VAL A 90 -6.43 25.31 -1.71
CA VAL A 90 -6.06 26.74 -1.73
C VAL A 90 -6.04 27.30 -0.31
N ASP A 91 -5.47 28.49 -0.13
CA ASP A 91 -5.23 29.11 1.18
C ASP A 91 -5.90 30.47 1.26
N VAL A 92 -6.98 30.55 2.05
CA VAL A 92 -7.81 31.76 2.17
C VAL A 92 -7.02 32.97 2.66
N ASN A 93 -6.04 32.77 3.54
CA ASN A 93 -5.28 33.87 4.15
C ASN A 93 -4.24 34.48 3.20
N THR A 94 -3.81 33.73 2.19
CA THR A 94 -2.95 34.25 1.11
C THR A 94 -3.80 34.76 -0.06
N GLY A 95 -4.96 34.14 -0.28
CA GLY A 95 -5.83 34.37 -1.42
C GLY A 95 -5.39 33.64 -2.69
N LEU A 96 -6.08 33.97 -3.78
CA LEU A 96 -5.86 33.48 -5.15
C LEU A 96 -4.50 33.93 -5.69
N THR A 97 -3.77 33.00 -6.33
CA THR A 97 -2.48 33.27 -6.97
C THR A 97 -2.39 32.62 -8.35
N ASP A 98 -1.49 33.11 -9.21
CA ASP A 98 -1.24 32.59 -10.56
C ASP A 98 -0.98 31.07 -10.56
N TRP A 99 -0.28 30.57 -9.53
CA TRP A 99 -0.07 29.13 -9.28
C TRP A 99 -1.36 28.34 -9.16
N ASP A 100 -2.37 28.91 -8.51
CA ASP A 100 -3.66 28.26 -8.30
C ASP A 100 -4.50 28.29 -9.59
N GLU A 101 -4.39 29.35 -10.39
CA GLU A 101 -5.03 29.44 -11.71
C GLU A 101 -4.45 28.43 -12.70
N ASP A 102 -3.12 28.25 -12.70
CA ASP A 102 -2.40 27.25 -13.50
C ASP A 102 -2.79 25.81 -13.14
N VAL A 103 -2.86 25.50 -11.85
CA VAL A 103 -3.32 24.18 -11.38
C VAL A 103 -4.77 23.97 -11.79
N ALA A 104 -5.64 24.99 -11.68
CA ALA A 104 -7.02 24.89 -12.14
C ALA A 104 -7.15 24.73 -13.66
N LEU A 105 -6.27 25.32 -14.48
CA LEU A 105 -6.24 25.10 -15.93
C LEU A 105 -6.01 23.63 -16.30
N ILE A 106 -5.19 22.92 -15.53
CA ILE A 106 -4.97 21.47 -15.70
C ILE A 106 -6.20 20.70 -15.19
N LEU A 107 -6.67 20.99 -13.98
CA LEU A 107 -7.77 20.27 -13.33
C LEU A 107 -9.11 20.40 -14.08
N ARG A 108 -9.42 21.56 -14.67
CA ARG A 108 -10.62 21.76 -15.51
C ARG A 108 -10.65 20.90 -16.77
N ARG A 109 -9.50 20.36 -17.20
CA ARG A 109 -9.37 19.44 -18.36
C ARG A 109 -9.33 17.97 -17.94
N ALA A 110 -9.21 17.69 -16.64
CA ALA A 110 -9.17 16.34 -16.11
C ALA A 110 -10.55 15.68 -16.19
N LYS A 111 -10.59 14.34 -16.31
CA LYS A 111 -11.84 13.57 -16.46
C LYS A 111 -12.36 12.94 -15.17
N LEU A 112 -11.70 13.23 -14.04
CA LEU A 112 -12.03 12.73 -12.71
C LEU A 112 -12.73 13.83 -11.87
N PRO A 113 -13.48 13.47 -10.83
CA PRO A 113 -14.00 14.45 -9.87
C PRO A 113 -12.88 15.24 -9.19
N VAL A 114 -13.07 16.55 -9.13
CA VAL A 114 -12.25 17.50 -8.37
C VAL A 114 -13.12 18.12 -7.27
N ILE A 115 -12.56 18.30 -6.08
CA ILE A 115 -13.12 19.14 -5.01
C ILE A 115 -12.15 20.28 -4.77
N LEU A 116 -12.62 21.51 -4.93
CA LEU A 116 -11.91 22.72 -4.52
C LEU A 116 -12.06 22.89 -3.00
N VAL A 117 -10.95 23.05 -2.28
CA VAL A 117 -10.92 23.08 -0.82
C VAL A 117 -10.21 24.35 -0.35
N ALA A 118 -10.98 25.28 0.22
CA ALA A 118 -10.49 26.51 0.80
C ALA A 118 -10.04 26.27 2.25
N ASN A 119 -8.73 26.16 2.47
CA ASN A 119 -8.17 25.83 3.78
C ASN A 119 -7.80 27.09 4.60
N LYS A 120 -7.67 26.90 5.91
CA LYS A 120 -7.41 27.92 6.96
C LYS A 120 -8.60 28.85 7.23
N VAL A 121 -9.83 28.37 7.04
CA VAL A 121 -11.04 29.04 7.50
C VAL A 121 -11.27 28.68 8.97
N ASP A 122 -10.74 29.51 9.87
CA ASP A 122 -10.87 29.39 11.33
C ASP A 122 -11.96 30.32 11.90
N ASN A 123 -12.45 31.31 11.13
CA ASN A 123 -13.56 32.18 11.52
C ASN A 123 -14.53 32.57 10.38
N SER A 124 -15.66 33.19 10.73
CA SER A 124 -16.72 33.56 9.79
C SER A 124 -16.34 34.64 8.78
N ALA A 125 -15.30 35.46 9.03
CA ALA A 125 -14.86 36.48 8.07
C ALA A 125 -14.08 35.84 6.90
N GLU A 126 -13.21 34.86 7.21
CA GLU A 126 -12.49 34.05 6.22
C GLU A 126 -13.44 33.24 5.34
N TYR A 127 -14.60 32.81 5.86
CA TYR A 127 -15.63 32.13 5.06
C TYR A 127 -16.12 32.99 3.88
N TYR A 128 -16.25 34.32 4.05
CA TYR A 128 -16.61 35.22 2.95
C TYR A 128 -15.45 35.44 1.96
N GLN A 129 -14.20 35.38 2.43
CA GLN A 129 -13.01 35.53 1.56
C GLN A 129 -12.89 34.35 0.58
N ALA A 130 -13.35 33.16 0.95
CA ALA A 130 -13.35 31.99 0.06
C ALA A 130 -14.15 32.19 -1.25
N ALA A 131 -15.04 33.19 -1.32
CA ALA A 131 -15.80 33.51 -2.52
C ALA A 131 -14.94 33.95 -3.72
N GLU A 132 -13.68 34.35 -3.55
CA GLU A 132 -12.84 34.66 -4.72
C GLU A 132 -12.44 33.42 -5.52
N PHE A 133 -12.38 32.25 -4.88
CA PHE A 133 -11.93 31.01 -5.52
C PHE A 133 -12.95 30.45 -6.53
N TYR A 134 -14.18 30.97 -6.58
CA TYR A 134 -15.11 30.72 -7.68
C TYR A 134 -14.52 31.07 -9.06
N LYS A 135 -13.57 32.03 -9.13
CA LYS A 135 -12.81 32.36 -10.35
C LYS A 135 -12.07 31.16 -10.95
N LEU A 136 -11.73 30.15 -10.13
CA LEU A 136 -11.06 28.93 -10.58
C LEU A 136 -11.98 28.01 -11.39
N GLY A 137 -13.31 28.22 -11.39
CA GLY A 137 -14.23 27.46 -12.23
C GLY A 137 -14.25 25.96 -11.97
N LEU A 138 -14.05 25.55 -10.70
CA LEU A 138 -14.01 24.16 -10.25
C LEU A 138 -15.19 23.79 -9.32
N GLY A 139 -16.26 24.59 -9.35
CA GLY A 139 -17.41 24.47 -8.45
C GLY A 139 -17.21 25.20 -7.13
N ASP A 140 -18.07 24.89 -6.17
CA ASP A 140 -18.14 25.58 -4.88
C ASP A 140 -16.92 25.23 -4.00
N PRO A 141 -16.22 26.23 -3.42
CA PRO A 141 -15.05 25.97 -2.58
C PRO A 141 -15.46 25.45 -1.20
N GLN A 142 -15.06 24.22 -0.86
CA GLN A 142 -15.30 23.66 0.47
C GLN A 142 -14.37 24.30 1.51
N CYS A 143 -14.94 25.16 2.36
CA CYS A 143 -14.23 25.80 3.46
C CYS A 143 -13.87 24.79 4.56
N ILE A 144 -12.60 24.70 4.92
CA ILE A 144 -12.10 23.89 6.05
C ILE A 144 -11.06 24.63 6.88
N SER A 145 -10.85 24.14 8.10
CA SER A 145 -9.58 24.31 8.81
C SER A 145 -8.96 22.93 9.05
N ALA A 146 -7.94 22.60 8.26
CA ALA A 146 -7.14 21.40 8.48
C ALA A 146 -6.40 21.43 9.84
N ALA A 147 -6.17 22.61 10.41
CA ALA A 147 -5.51 22.76 11.71
C ALA A 147 -6.44 22.35 12.86
N THR A 148 -7.64 22.94 12.95
CA THR A 148 -8.59 22.70 14.05
C THR A 148 -9.49 21.48 13.79
N GLY A 149 -9.96 21.32 12.55
CA GLY A 149 -10.85 20.25 12.10
C GLY A 149 -12.19 20.73 11.52
N GLY A 150 -12.49 22.02 11.59
CA GLY A 150 -13.72 22.58 11.01
C GLY A 150 -13.88 22.22 9.53
N GLY A 151 -15.10 21.87 9.11
CA GLY A 151 -15.47 21.51 7.73
C GLY A 151 -14.89 20.19 7.20
N THR A 152 -14.03 19.49 7.95
CA THR A 152 -13.38 18.26 7.47
C THR A 152 -14.27 17.02 7.50
N GLY A 153 -15.38 17.05 8.25
CA GLY A 153 -16.42 16.01 8.20
C GLY A 153 -17.20 16.09 6.89
N ASP A 154 -17.75 17.26 6.57
CA ASP A 154 -18.52 17.50 5.35
C ASP A 154 -17.65 17.27 4.09
N LEU A 155 -16.36 17.60 4.15
CA LEU A 155 -15.39 17.24 3.10
C LEU A 155 -15.25 15.72 2.92
N LEU A 156 -15.23 14.94 4.01
CA LEU A 156 -15.16 13.48 3.94
C LEU A 156 -16.44 12.87 3.36
N ASP A 157 -17.61 13.40 3.71
CA ASP A 157 -18.89 12.97 3.12
C ASP A 157 -18.91 13.26 1.60
N MET A 158 -18.52 14.47 1.18
CA MET A 158 -18.42 14.80 -0.26
C MET A 158 -17.36 13.99 -1.02
N ILE A 159 -16.27 13.57 -0.37
CA ILE A 159 -15.30 12.64 -0.97
C ILE A 159 -15.98 11.30 -1.22
N LEU A 160 -16.72 10.77 -0.23
CA LEU A 160 -17.45 9.51 -0.39
C LEU A 160 -18.53 9.59 -1.48
N ASP A 161 -19.27 10.69 -1.58
CA ASP A 161 -20.32 10.87 -2.60
C ASP A 161 -19.76 10.95 -4.03
N LYS A 162 -18.58 11.57 -4.21
CA LYS A 162 -17.93 11.70 -5.52
C LYS A 162 -17.06 10.51 -5.90
N LEU A 163 -16.54 9.76 -4.92
CA LEU A 163 -15.91 8.47 -5.15
C LEU A 163 -17.01 7.48 -5.57
N GLN A 164 -17.05 7.21 -6.87
CA GLN A 164 -17.93 6.18 -7.44
C GLN A 164 -17.76 4.90 -6.62
N ASP A 165 -18.88 4.34 -6.16
CA ASP A 165 -18.96 2.91 -5.92
C ASP A 165 -18.85 2.25 -7.29
N ASN A 166 -17.63 2.15 -7.79
CA ASN A 166 -17.30 1.24 -8.86
C ASN A 166 -17.83 -0.11 -8.40
N PRO A 167 -18.85 -0.68 -9.07
CA PRO A 167 -19.26 -2.03 -8.75
C PRO A 167 -18.00 -2.87 -8.79
N GLU A 168 -17.87 -3.80 -7.85
CA GLU A 168 -16.78 -4.76 -7.93
C GLU A 168 -16.84 -5.36 -9.33
N GLU A 169 -15.83 -5.03 -10.17
CA GLU A 169 -15.58 -5.80 -11.38
C GLU A 169 -15.65 -7.25 -10.91
N ALA A 170 -16.42 -8.09 -11.61
CA ALA A 170 -16.67 -9.47 -11.22
C ALA A 170 -15.39 -10.32 -11.44
N ILE A 171 -14.36 -9.96 -10.68
CA ILE A 171 -13.09 -10.62 -10.50
C ILE A 171 -13.43 -11.83 -9.64
N GLU A 172 -13.25 -13.02 -10.22
CA GLU A 172 -13.46 -14.28 -9.52
C GLU A 172 -12.63 -14.28 -8.21
N GLU A 173 -13.30 -14.26 -7.04
CA GLU A 173 -12.65 -14.07 -5.72
C GLU A 173 -11.60 -15.13 -5.38
N ASP A 174 -11.65 -16.27 -6.07
CA ASP A 174 -10.72 -17.37 -5.92
C ASP A 174 -9.47 -17.31 -6.79
N ILE A 175 -9.37 -16.34 -7.72
CA ILE A 175 -8.17 -16.13 -8.51
C ILE A 175 -7.17 -15.25 -7.75
N PRO A 176 -5.92 -15.70 -7.55
CA PRO A 176 -4.87 -14.91 -6.91
C PRO A 176 -4.57 -13.60 -7.68
N ARG A 177 -4.37 -12.50 -6.97
CA ARG A 177 -3.87 -11.24 -7.55
C ARG A 177 -2.40 -11.03 -7.17
N PHE A 178 -1.51 -10.96 -8.15
CA PHE A 178 -0.07 -10.78 -7.96
C PHE A 178 0.39 -9.41 -8.47
N ALA A 179 1.11 -8.65 -7.64
CA ALA A 179 1.77 -7.41 -8.03
C ALA A 179 3.30 -7.58 -8.05
N VAL A 180 3.96 -7.14 -9.12
CA VAL A 180 5.44 -7.10 -9.18
C VAL A 180 5.92 -5.69 -8.86
N VAL A 181 6.56 -5.52 -7.70
CA VAL A 181 6.97 -4.22 -7.16
C VAL A 181 8.46 -4.19 -6.83
N GLY A 182 8.99 -3.00 -6.55
CA GLY A 182 10.43 -2.77 -6.36
C GLY A 182 10.87 -1.45 -6.99
N ARG A 183 12.12 -1.04 -6.75
CA ARG A 183 12.66 0.22 -7.29
C ARG A 183 12.68 0.29 -8.83
N PRO A 184 12.85 1.48 -9.44
CA PRO A 184 13.14 1.60 -10.87
C PRO A 184 14.34 0.73 -11.27
N ASN A 185 14.30 0.17 -12.48
CA ASN A 185 15.38 -0.66 -13.05
C ASN A 185 15.73 -1.98 -12.30
N ALA A 186 14.96 -2.38 -11.29
CA ALA A 186 15.06 -3.71 -10.64
C ALA A 186 14.61 -4.89 -11.55
N GLY A 187 14.13 -4.62 -12.77
CA GLY A 187 13.71 -5.63 -13.75
C GLY A 187 12.23 -6.04 -13.69
N LYS A 188 11.36 -5.22 -13.08
CA LYS A 188 9.89 -5.44 -13.01
C LYS A 188 9.26 -5.70 -14.39
N SER A 189 9.52 -4.83 -15.38
CA SER A 189 9.01 -5.01 -16.74
C SER A 189 9.60 -6.25 -17.41
N SER A 190 10.86 -6.59 -17.13
CA SER A 190 11.52 -7.77 -17.68
C SER A 190 10.87 -9.07 -17.18
N ILE A 191 10.56 -9.18 -15.89
CA ILE A 191 9.94 -10.40 -15.35
C ILE A 191 8.47 -10.52 -15.78
N ILE A 192 7.73 -9.42 -15.83
CA ILE A 192 6.35 -9.42 -16.37
C ILE A 192 6.34 -9.79 -17.86
N ASN A 193 7.26 -9.25 -18.66
CA ASN A 193 7.40 -9.64 -20.06
C ASN A 193 7.91 -11.09 -20.22
N ALA A 194 8.67 -11.63 -19.26
CA ALA A 194 9.07 -13.03 -19.27
C ALA A 194 7.90 -13.97 -18.96
N PHE A 195 6.96 -13.57 -18.10
CA PHE A 195 5.71 -14.29 -17.87
C PHE A 195 4.78 -14.20 -19.10
N ILE A 196 4.51 -12.98 -19.60
CA ILE A 196 3.54 -12.71 -20.67
C ILE A 196 4.07 -13.14 -22.06
N GLY A 197 5.38 -13.12 -22.27
CA GLY A 197 6.05 -13.31 -23.56
C GLY A 197 6.23 -14.76 -24.01
N GLU A 198 5.62 -15.74 -23.33
CA GLU A 198 5.52 -17.11 -23.83
C GLU A 198 4.28 -17.26 -24.71
N ASP A 199 4.56 -17.06 -25.99
CA ASP A 199 3.69 -17.06 -27.16
C ASP A 199 2.49 -16.12 -27.14
N ARG A 200 2.47 -15.25 -28.17
CA ARG A 200 1.41 -14.29 -28.47
C ARG A 200 0.10 -15.00 -28.80
N ASN A 201 -0.64 -15.30 -27.75
CA ASN A 201 -2.09 -15.38 -27.65
C ASN A 201 -2.35 -15.17 -26.16
N ILE A 202 -2.78 -13.96 -25.82
CA ILE A 202 -2.96 -13.44 -24.46
C ILE A 202 -4.36 -12.82 -24.45
N VAL A 203 -5.05 -12.88 -23.31
CA VAL A 203 -6.36 -12.27 -23.05
C VAL A 203 -7.53 -13.03 -23.69
N THR A 204 -8.27 -13.76 -22.85
CA THR A 204 -9.73 -13.80 -23.02
C THR A 204 -10.25 -12.42 -22.64
N GLU A 205 -10.76 -11.66 -23.62
CA GLU A 205 -11.49 -10.42 -23.33
C GLU A 205 -12.82 -10.81 -22.68
N ILE A 206 -12.86 -10.82 -21.35
CA ILE A 206 -14.12 -10.98 -20.63
C ILE A 206 -14.96 -9.74 -20.95
N ALA A 207 -16.03 -9.94 -21.72
CA ALA A 207 -16.92 -8.87 -22.15
C ALA A 207 -17.47 -8.11 -20.94
N GLY A 208 -17.01 -6.87 -20.75
CA GLY A 208 -17.26 -6.07 -19.56
C GLY A 208 -16.05 -5.28 -19.06
N THR A 209 -14.81 -5.74 -19.32
CA THR A 209 -13.60 -5.02 -18.90
C THR A 209 -13.26 -3.86 -19.84
N THR A 210 -13.72 -2.64 -19.50
CA THR A 210 -13.54 -1.45 -20.35
C THR A 210 -12.15 -0.82 -20.27
N ARG A 211 -11.46 -0.77 -21.41
CA ARG A 211 -10.38 0.14 -21.86
C ARG A 211 -9.09 0.36 -21.05
N ASP A 212 -9.09 0.29 -19.71
CA ASP A 212 -7.90 0.53 -18.88
C ASP A 212 -7.84 -0.47 -17.70
N SER A 213 -7.97 -1.77 -17.98
CA SER A 213 -7.97 -2.80 -16.93
C SER A 213 -6.63 -2.82 -16.17
N ILE A 214 -6.70 -2.55 -14.86
CA ILE A 214 -5.55 -2.67 -13.94
C ILE A 214 -5.02 -4.11 -13.96
N TYR A 215 -5.92 -5.08 -14.14
CA TYR A 215 -5.64 -6.51 -14.14
C TYR A 215 -5.37 -7.06 -15.56
N THR A 216 -4.42 -7.99 -15.66
CA THR A 216 -4.26 -8.93 -16.79
C THR A 216 -4.34 -10.35 -16.25
N ARG A 217 -5.32 -11.17 -16.69
CA ARG A 217 -5.36 -12.60 -16.35
C ARG A 217 -4.24 -13.35 -17.06
N TYR A 218 -3.66 -14.33 -16.38
CA TYR A 218 -2.71 -15.29 -16.89
C TYR A 218 -3.18 -16.69 -16.49
N ASP A 219 -3.44 -17.54 -17.48
CA ASP A 219 -4.12 -18.84 -17.36
C ASP A 219 -3.30 -20.02 -17.93
N LYS A 220 -1.99 -19.82 -18.14
CA LYS A 220 -1.09 -20.79 -18.79
C LYS A 220 -0.25 -21.59 -17.79
N PHE A 221 0.27 -22.73 -18.26
CA PHE A 221 1.22 -23.60 -17.53
C PHE A 221 0.78 -24.06 -16.13
N GLY A 222 -0.54 -24.19 -15.89
CA GLY A 222 -1.08 -24.61 -14.59
C GLY A 222 -1.18 -23.48 -13.55
N PHE A 223 -0.98 -22.23 -13.96
CA PHE A 223 -1.23 -21.04 -13.17
C PHE A 223 -2.46 -20.31 -13.71
N ASP A 224 -3.37 -19.94 -12.82
CA ASP A 224 -4.44 -18.98 -13.07
C ASP A 224 -4.30 -17.87 -12.03
N PHE A 225 -4.05 -16.64 -12.46
CA PHE A 225 -3.89 -15.46 -11.59
C PHE A 225 -4.07 -14.15 -12.37
N TYR A 226 -4.36 -13.06 -11.67
CA TYR A 226 -4.32 -11.71 -12.20
C TYR A 226 -2.99 -11.02 -11.89
N LEU A 227 -2.29 -10.51 -12.91
CA LEU A 227 -1.23 -9.51 -12.75
C LEU A 227 -1.85 -8.13 -12.55
N VAL A 228 -1.55 -7.51 -11.41
CA VAL A 228 -1.99 -6.14 -11.07
C VAL A 228 -1.02 -5.11 -11.64
N ASP A 229 -1.54 -4.00 -12.14
CA ASP A 229 -0.80 -2.85 -12.70
C ASP A 229 0.06 -3.20 -13.93
N THR A 230 -0.59 -3.76 -14.94
CA THR A 230 0.04 -4.07 -16.23
C THR A 230 -0.10 -2.95 -17.27
N ALA A 231 -1.00 -1.99 -17.07
CA ALA A 231 -1.22 -0.84 -17.96
C ALA A 231 0.06 -0.02 -18.17
N GLY A 232 0.87 0.16 -17.12
CA GLY A 232 2.16 0.84 -17.18
C GLY A 232 3.21 0.16 -18.06
N ILE A 233 3.09 -1.16 -18.27
CA ILE A 233 4.00 -1.93 -19.14
C ILE A 233 3.47 -1.99 -20.57
N ARG A 234 2.15 -2.11 -20.75
CA ARG A 234 1.49 -2.05 -22.07
C ARG A 234 1.69 -0.71 -22.78
N ARG A 235 1.77 0.42 -22.05
CA ARG A 235 1.97 1.78 -22.60
C ARG A 235 3.43 2.14 -22.93
N LYS A 236 4.39 1.20 -22.89
CA LYS A 236 5.79 1.49 -23.27
C LYS A 236 5.97 1.66 -24.77
N ASN A 237 5.80 2.89 -25.26
CA ASN A 237 6.33 3.30 -26.57
C ASN A 237 6.56 4.82 -26.79
N LYS A 238 6.28 5.75 -25.85
CA LYS A 238 6.44 7.19 -26.17
C LYS A 238 6.64 8.24 -25.06
N VAL A 239 6.83 7.86 -23.79
CA VAL A 239 7.05 8.83 -22.69
C VAL A 239 8.28 8.41 -21.90
N SER A 240 9.20 9.36 -21.62
CA SER A 240 10.30 9.13 -20.69
C SER A 240 9.74 9.06 -19.26
N GLU A 241 10.06 8.00 -18.53
CA GLU A 241 9.58 7.76 -17.16
C GLU A 241 10.35 8.66 -16.14
N ASP A 242 10.41 9.98 -16.38
CA ASP A 242 11.28 10.95 -15.67
C ASP A 242 10.75 11.40 -14.30
N LEU A 243 9.87 10.62 -13.67
CA LEU A 243 9.31 10.92 -12.34
C LEU A 243 9.25 9.68 -11.44
N GLU A 244 10.15 9.62 -10.45
CA GLU A 244 10.13 8.62 -9.38
C GLU A 244 8.76 8.53 -8.69
N PHE A 245 8.07 9.67 -8.55
CA PHE A 245 6.73 9.78 -7.99
C PHE A 245 5.72 8.86 -8.70
N TYR A 246 5.72 8.82 -10.02
CA TYR A 246 4.81 7.99 -10.82
C TYR A 246 5.04 6.50 -10.56
N SER A 247 6.30 6.06 -10.53
CA SER A 247 6.65 4.68 -10.20
C SER A 247 6.24 4.28 -8.78
N VAL A 248 6.16 5.24 -7.83
CA VAL A 248 5.71 4.95 -6.46
C VAL A 248 4.18 4.90 -6.39
N MET A 249 3.46 5.85 -7.00
CA MET A 249 1.99 5.86 -7.03
C MET A 249 1.41 4.58 -7.63
N ARG A 250 2.01 4.12 -8.72
CA ARG A 250 1.71 2.82 -9.34
C ARG A 250 2.00 1.65 -8.43
N SER A 251 3.20 1.60 -7.84
CA SER A 251 3.55 0.55 -6.86
C SER A 251 2.57 0.50 -5.68
N ILE A 252 2.08 1.64 -5.22
CA ILE A 252 1.03 1.75 -4.20
C ILE A 252 -0.27 1.10 -4.68
N ARG A 253 -0.84 1.55 -5.80
CA ARG A 253 -2.09 1.02 -6.38
C ARG A 253 -1.98 -0.48 -6.72
N ALA A 254 -0.81 -0.95 -7.12
CA ALA A 254 -0.52 -2.36 -7.34
C ALA A 254 -0.55 -3.18 -6.04
N ILE A 255 0.10 -2.70 -4.97
CA ILE A 255 0.13 -3.37 -3.64
C ILE A 255 -1.27 -3.43 -3.04
N GLU A 256 -2.05 -2.35 -3.12
CA GLU A 256 -3.39 -2.30 -2.53
C GLU A 256 -4.35 -3.30 -3.16
N ASN A 257 -4.27 -3.51 -4.47
CA ASN A 257 -5.17 -4.35 -5.24
C ASN A 257 -4.63 -5.78 -5.47
N SER A 258 -3.48 -6.17 -4.88
CA SER A 258 -2.96 -7.54 -4.92
C SER A 258 -3.25 -8.34 -3.64
N ASP A 259 -3.04 -9.66 -3.68
CA ASP A 259 -2.99 -10.54 -2.51
C ASP A 259 -1.54 -10.88 -2.13
N VAL A 260 -0.69 -11.08 -3.15
CA VAL A 260 0.75 -11.35 -3.02
C VAL A 260 1.56 -10.30 -3.78
N CYS A 261 2.59 -9.78 -3.14
CA CYS A 261 3.55 -8.85 -3.70
C CYS A 261 4.88 -9.58 -3.95
N ILE A 262 5.32 -9.55 -5.21
CA ILE A 262 6.62 -10.03 -5.66
C ILE A 262 7.58 -8.83 -5.62
N LEU A 263 8.38 -8.73 -4.55
CA LEU A 263 9.33 -7.63 -4.34
C LEU A 263 10.67 -7.93 -5.04
N MET A 264 10.90 -7.24 -6.15
CA MET A 264 12.12 -7.31 -6.96
C MET A 264 13.24 -6.47 -6.34
N LEU A 265 14.31 -7.14 -5.92
CA LEU A 265 15.58 -6.55 -5.50
C LEU A 265 16.64 -6.73 -6.60
N ASP A 266 17.57 -5.78 -6.73
CA ASP A 266 18.67 -5.85 -7.69
C ASP A 266 19.92 -6.42 -7.01
N ALA A 267 20.37 -7.61 -7.43
CA ALA A 267 21.56 -8.27 -6.88
C ALA A 267 22.82 -7.40 -6.94
N THR A 268 22.95 -6.56 -7.96
CA THR A 268 24.15 -5.73 -8.19
C THR A 268 24.20 -4.47 -7.32
N ARG A 269 23.07 -4.06 -6.74
CA ARG A 269 22.93 -2.82 -5.95
C ARG A 269 22.56 -3.06 -4.48
N GLY A 270 22.49 -4.31 -4.02
CA GLY A 270 22.10 -4.66 -2.66
C GLY A 270 20.69 -4.14 -2.31
N ILE A 271 20.48 -3.73 -1.06
CA ILE A 271 19.19 -3.21 -0.56
C ILE A 271 19.33 -1.69 -0.34
N GLU A 272 18.40 -0.90 -0.87
CA GLU A 272 18.36 0.56 -0.76
C GLU A 272 17.12 1.02 0.04
N THR A 273 17.09 2.30 0.40
CA THR A 273 15.98 2.91 1.15
C THR A 273 14.63 2.75 0.43
N GLN A 274 14.60 2.77 -0.90
CA GLN A 274 13.36 2.66 -1.67
C GLN A 274 12.72 1.27 -1.55
N ASP A 275 13.50 0.18 -1.56
CA ASP A 275 12.94 -1.16 -1.36
C ASP A 275 12.39 -1.32 0.06
N MET A 276 13.05 -0.72 1.05
CA MET A 276 12.56 -0.72 2.43
C MET A 276 11.24 0.04 2.57
N ASN A 277 11.04 1.13 1.82
CA ASN A 277 9.76 1.85 1.82
C ASN A 277 8.65 1.04 1.13
N ILE A 278 8.96 0.37 0.02
CA ILE A 278 8.03 -0.55 -0.65
C ILE A 278 7.68 -1.74 0.26
N PHE A 279 8.68 -2.33 0.93
CA PHE A 279 8.48 -3.40 1.92
C PHE A 279 7.57 -2.97 3.08
N LYS A 280 7.83 -1.80 3.71
CA LYS A 280 6.94 -1.25 4.75
C LYS A 280 5.51 -1.07 4.25
N LEU A 281 5.32 -0.67 2.99
CA LEU A 281 4.01 -0.46 2.39
C LEU A 281 3.26 -1.78 2.14
N ILE A 282 3.96 -2.84 1.73
CA ILE A 282 3.44 -4.22 1.64
C ILE A 282 2.96 -4.68 3.03
N GLN A 283 3.78 -4.48 4.06
CA GLN A 283 3.45 -4.81 5.45
C GLN A 283 2.25 -4.01 5.98
N LYS A 284 2.23 -2.68 5.79
CA LYS A 284 1.13 -1.78 6.18
C LYS A 284 -0.21 -2.16 5.53
N ASN A 285 -0.17 -2.81 4.36
CA ASN A 285 -1.35 -3.28 3.63
C ASN A 285 -1.70 -4.76 3.87
N ASN A 286 -1.03 -5.44 4.80
CA ASN A 286 -1.24 -6.86 5.09
C ASN A 286 -1.18 -7.75 3.84
N LYS A 287 -0.25 -7.45 2.93
CA LYS A 287 -0.04 -8.21 1.69
C LYS A 287 1.01 -9.27 1.91
N SER A 288 0.79 -10.43 1.29
CA SER A 288 1.76 -11.52 1.36
C SER A 288 2.99 -11.16 0.51
N LEU A 289 4.15 -11.71 0.83
CA LEU A 289 5.43 -11.29 0.26
C LEU A 289 6.22 -12.48 -0.28
N VAL A 290 6.70 -12.33 -1.52
CA VAL A 290 7.80 -13.11 -2.09
C VAL A 290 8.91 -12.15 -2.46
N VAL A 291 10.13 -12.36 -1.97
CA VAL A 291 11.29 -11.53 -2.35
C VAL A 291 12.05 -12.20 -3.49
N VAL A 292 12.32 -11.46 -4.56
CA VAL A 292 13.07 -11.95 -5.72
C VAL A 292 14.36 -11.14 -5.86
N VAL A 293 15.50 -11.79 -5.67
CA VAL A 293 16.82 -11.22 -5.95
C VAL A 293 17.10 -11.45 -7.43
N ASN A 294 16.82 -10.42 -8.23
CA ASN A 294 16.93 -10.42 -9.68
C ASN A 294 18.32 -9.99 -10.15
N LYS A 295 18.62 -10.21 -11.43
CA LYS A 295 19.94 -10.06 -12.06
C LYS A 295 21.00 -11.00 -11.47
N TRP A 296 20.57 -12.16 -10.97
CA TRP A 296 21.47 -13.18 -10.43
C TRP A 296 22.39 -13.82 -11.48
N ASP A 297 22.12 -13.59 -12.77
CA ASP A 297 23.04 -13.87 -13.87
C ASP A 297 24.36 -13.10 -13.73
N LEU A 298 24.32 -11.83 -13.28
CA LEU A 298 25.47 -10.92 -13.19
C LEU A 298 26.36 -11.11 -11.96
N VAL A 299 25.98 -11.96 -11.01
CA VAL A 299 26.79 -12.25 -9.82
C VAL A 299 27.86 -13.29 -10.17
N GLU A 300 29.14 -12.99 -10.03
CA GLU A 300 30.21 -13.93 -10.43
C GLU A 300 30.27 -15.16 -9.52
N GLU A 301 30.37 -14.95 -8.20
CA GLU A 301 30.39 -16.04 -7.21
C GLU A 301 28.98 -16.45 -6.76
N LYS A 302 28.52 -17.62 -7.21
CA LYS A 302 27.18 -18.17 -6.86
C LYS A 302 27.23 -19.30 -5.83
N ASN A 303 28.25 -19.30 -4.96
CA ASN A 303 28.40 -20.30 -3.90
C ASN A 303 27.36 -20.11 -2.77
N GLN A 304 27.14 -21.16 -1.96
CA GLN A 304 26.13 -21.13 -0.89
C GLN A 304 26.39 -20.01 0.13
N LYS A 305 27.65 -19.72 0.46
CA LYS A 305 28.02 -18.66 1.40
C LYS A 305 27.59 -17.26 0.91
N VAL A 306 27.66 -16.99 -0.40
CA VAL A 306 27.14 -15.75 -0.98
C VAL A 306 25.61 -15.70 -0.89
N ILE A 307 24.93 -16.79 -1.22
CA ILE A 307 23.46 -16.92 -1.10
C ILE A 307 23.01 -16.63 0.35
N ASP A 308 23.61 -17.32 1.33
CA ASP A 308 23.33 -17.15 2.76
C ASP A 308 23.60 -15.71 3.21
N THR A 309 24.65 -15.07 2.68
CA THR A 309 24.98 -13.66 2.99
C THR A 309 23.89 -12.71 2.51
N PHE A 310 23.38 -12.90 1.29
CA PHE A 310 22.24 -12.11 0.78
C PHE A 310 20.97 -12.36 1.59
N GLU A 311 20.61 -13.61 1.87
CA GLU A 311 19.41 -13.93 2.66
C GLU A 311 19.46 -13.30 4.06
N ASN A 312 20.59 -13.45 4.77
CA ASN A 312 20.79 -12.85 6.09
C ASN A 312 20.73 -11.32 6.04
N ALA A 313 21.29 -10.68 5.01
CA ALA A 313 21.20 -9.23 4.85
C ALA A 313 19.76 -8.75 4.59
N ILE A 314 19.00 -9.49 3.77
CA ILE A 314 17.58 -9.22 3.49
C ILE A 314 16.74 -9.36 4.76
N ARG A 315 16.80 -10.53 5.44
CA ARG A 315 16.03 -10.78 6.67
C ARG A 315 16.41 -9.79 7.78
N LYS A 316 17.70 -9.47 7.96
CA LYS A 316 18.15 -8.49 8.96
C LYS A 316 17.59 -7.08 8.73
N ARG A 317 17.45 -6.65 7.47
CA ARG A 317 16.89 -5.32 7.15
C ARG A 317 15.35 -5.29 7.17
N MET A 318 14.70 -6.40 6.81
CA MET A 318 13.24 -6.53 6.76
C MET A 318 12.60 -6.92 8.10
N ALA A 319 13.41 -7.22 9.12
CA ALA A 319 12.94 -7.43 10.50
C ALA A 319 11.99 -6.30 10.98
N PRO A 320 10.92 -6.63 11.75
CA PRO A 320 10.70 -7.91 12.43
C PRO A 320 10.05 -9.00 11.55
N PHE A 321 9.39 -8.67 10.45
CA PHE A 321 8.81 -9.68 9.56
C PHE A 321 9.90 -10.27 8.69
N VAL A 322 10.35 -11.48 9.03
CA VAL A 322 11.43 -12.21 8.32
C VAL A 322 10.94 -13.50 7.66
N ASP A 323 9.66 -13.83 7.85
CA ASP A 323 9.04 -15.08 7.42
C ASP A 323 8.46 -14.99 6.00
N PHE A 324 9.37 -14.92 5.03
CA PHE A 324 9.04 -14.90 3.61
C PHE A 324 10.07 -15.68 2.78
N PRO A 325 9.66 -16.25 1.63
CA PRO A 325 10.58 -16.88 0.69
C PRO A 325 11.43 -15.84 -0.05
N ILE A 326 12.68 -16.22 -0.32
CA ILE A 326 13.65 -15.45 -1.11
C ILE A 326 14.05 -16.30 -2.32
N ILE A 327 13.96 -15.75 -3.52
CA ILE A 327 14.26 -16.45 -4.77
C ILE A 327 15.31 -15.69 -5.57
N PHE A 328 16.45 -16.33 -5.79
CA PHE A 328 17.52 -15.84 -6.64
C PHE A 328 17.23 -16.23 -8.10
N ALA A 329 16.99 -15.24 -8.95
CA ALA A 329 16.47 -15.41 -10.31
C ALA A 329 17.10 -14.43 -11.32
N SER A 330 16.84 -14.65 -12.60
CA SER A 330 17.11 -13.66 -13.65
C SER A 330 15.94 -13.58 -14.61
N ALA A 331 15.33 -12.39 -14.67
CA ALA A 331 14.31 -12.08 -15.66
C ALA A 331 14.87 -12.03 -17.09
N LEU A 332 16.16 -11.74 -17.26
CA LEU A 332 16.80 -11.62 -18.59
C LEU A 332 17.07 -12.99 -19.21
N THR A 333 17.67 -13.91 -18.44
CA THR A 333 17.99 -15.28 -18.90
C THR A 333 16.86 -16.27 -18.64
N LYS A 334 15.68 -15.80 -18.18
CA LYS A 334 14.54 -16.59 -17.69
C LYS A 334 14.90 -17.58 -16.55
N GLN A 335 16.04 -17.43 -15.90
CA GLN A 335 16.48 -18.34 -14.83
C GLN A 335 15.51 -18.28 -13.63
N ARG A 336 14.88 -19.43 -13.34
CA ARG A 336 13.99 -19.66 -12.18
C ARG A 336 12.72 -18.79 -12.13
N ILE A 337 12.28 -18.21 -13.25
CA ILE A 337 11.06 -17.38 -13.27
C ILE A 337 9.79 -18.16 -12.90
N PHE A 338 9.66 -19.43 -13.34
CA PHE A 338 8.53 -20.29 -12.96
C PHE A 338 8.45 -20.53 -11.45
N ARG A 339 9.60 -20.72 -10.79
CA ARG A 339 9.66 -20.89 -9.33
C ARG A 339 9.12 -19.66 -8.57
N VAL A 340 9.22 -18.46 -9.15
CA VAL A 340 8.60 -17.26 -8.57
C VAL A 340 7.08 -17.37 -8.57
N LEU A 341 6.47 -17.90 -9.65
CA LEU A 341 5.03 -18.11 -9.76
C LEU A 341 4.54 -19.26 -8.85
N GLU A 342 5.29 -20.37 -8.80
CA GLU A 342 5.01 -21.50 -7.90
C GLU A 342 4.96 -21.04 -6.44
N THR A 343 6.00 -20.34 -5.98
CA THR A 343 6.08 -19.83 -4.62
C THR A 343 5.05 -18.71 -4.35
N ALA A 344 4.70 -17.87 -5.33
CA ALA A 344 3.62 -16.89 -5.15
C ALA A 344 2.25 -17.57 -4.98
N LYS A 345 1.99 -18.67 -5.70
CA LYS A 345 0.79 -19.50 -5.57
C LYS A 345 0.74 -20.23 -4.22
N GLU A 346 1.85 -20.79 -3.77
CA GLU A 346 2.00 -21.40 -2.43
C GLU A 346 1.73 -20.38 -1.32
N VAL A 347 2.34 -19.19 -1.39
CA VAL A 347 2.13 -18.10 -0.43
C VAL A 347 0.68 -17.59 -0.41
N TYR A 348 -0.03 -17.62 -1.54
CA TYR A 348 -1.47 -17.35 -1.59
C TYR A 348 -2.31 -18.46 -0.94
N GLN A 349 -1.94 -19.74 -1.13
CA GLN A 349 -2.61 -20.86 -0.44
C GLN A 349 -2.40 -20.79 1.07
N ASN A 350 -1.19 -20.47 1.54
CA ASN A 350 -0.88 -20.22 2.95
C ASN A 350 -1.73 -19.06 3.53
N ARG A 351 -1.99 -18.01 2.73
CA ARG A 351 -2.88 -16.89 3.11
C ARG A 351 -4.34 -17.32 3.28
N LYS A 352 -4.83 -18.29 2.48
CA LYS A 352 -6.19 -18.86 2.59
C LYS A 352 -6.30 -20.05 3.57
N ALA A 353 -5.21 -20.45 4.24
CA ALA A 353 -5.21 -21.62 5.12
C ALA A 353 -6.16 -21.46 6.32
N HIS A 354 -7.00 -22.48 6.57
CA HIS A 354 -7.89 -22.55 7.72
C HIS A 354 -7.45 -23.63 8.71
N ILE A 355 -7.26 -23.24 9.96
CA ILE A 355 -6.88 -24.10 11.08
C ILE A 355 -8.10 -24.28 11.98
N GLY A 356 -8.65 -25.50 11.98
CA GLY A 356 -9.81 -25.85 12.78
C GLY A 356 -9.60 -25.58 14.27
N THR A 357 -10.57 -24.93 14.91
CA THR A 357 -10.43 -24.38 16.27
C THR A 357 -10.05 -25.42 17.32
N SER A 358 -10.53 -26.67 17.20
CA SER A 358 -10.11 -27.76 18.09
C SER A 358 -8.59 -27.99 18.04
N LYS A 359 -8.01 -28.11 16.83
CA LYS A 359 -6.57 -28.35 16.65
C LYS A 359 -5.72 -27.16 17.10
N LEU A 360 -6.20 -25.93 16.86
CA LEU A 360 -5.54 -24.72 17.35
C LEU A 360 -5.43 -24.72 18.89
N ASN A 361 -6.51 -25.08 19.60
CA ASN A 361 -6.48 -25.13 21.07
C ASN A 361 -5.65 -26.30 21.61
N GLU A 362 -5.73 -27.48 20.98
CA GLU A 362 -4.92 -28.67 21.34
C GLU A 362 -3.42 -28.35 21.34
N VAL A 363 -2.95 -27.57 20.37
CA VAL A 363 -1.53 -27.20 20.23
C VAL A 363 -1.18 -25.96 21.05
N MET A 364 -1.97 -24.88 20.97
CA MET A 364 -1.58 -23.59 21.55
C MET A 364 -1.80 -23.50 23.06
N LEU A 365 -2.83 -24.14 23.64
CA LEU A 365 -3.10 -24.01 25.07
C LEU A 365 -1.98 -24.62 25.95
N PRO A 366 -1.43 -25.82 25.65
CA PRO A 366 -0.27 -26.36 26.38
C PRO A 366 0.98 -25.47 26.29
N ILE A 367 1.25 -24.89 25.11
CA ILE A 367 2.39 -23.96 24.90
C ILE A 367 2.22 -22.70 25.77
N ILE A 368 1.00 -22.18 25.87
CA ILE A 368 0.65 -21.02 26.71
C ILE A 368 0.70 -21.36 28.20
N GLU A 369 0.33 -22.57 28.60
CA GLU A 369 0.38 -23.01 30.00
C GLU A 369 1.83 -23.23 30.47
N ALA A 370 2.69 -23.75 29.60
CA ALA A 370 4.13 -23.88 29.85
C ALA A 370 4.86 -22.51 29.89
N TYR A 371 4.39 -21.53 29.12
CA TYR A 371 4.95 -20.17 29.11
C TYR A 371 3.84 -19.10 29.19
N PRO A 372 3.27 -18.85 30.39
CA PRO A 372 2.13 -17.96 30.55
C PRO A 372 2.51 -16.47 30.41
N PRO A 373 1.54 -15.59 30.09
CA PRO A 373 1.79 -14.15 30.06
C PRO A 373 2.22 -13.64 31.45
N GLN A 374 3.23 -12.76 31.49
CA GLN A 374 3.71 -12.17 32.75
C GLN A 374 2.57 -11.51 33.54
N SER A 375 2.51 -11.78 34.85
CA SER A 375 1.57 -11.11 35.74
C SER A 375 1.87 -9.61 35.84
N ILE A 376 0.83 -8.79 35.93
CA ILE A 376 0.95 -7.33 36.04
C ILE A 376 0.10 -6.86 37.22
N LYS A 377 0.72 -6.08 38.12
CA LYS A 377 0.07 -5.57 39.36
C LYS A 377 -0.59 -6.69 40.19
N GLY A 378 0.09 -7.83 40.33
CA GLY A 378 -0.40 -9.01 41.06
C GLY A 378 -1.52 -9.79 40.36
N LYS A 379 -2.00 -9.35 39.19
CA LYS A 379 -3.07 -10.03 38.45
C LYS A 379 -2.50 -11.08 37.51
N TYR A 380 -2.98 -12.31 37.64
CA TYR A 380 -2.64 -13.42 36.75
C TYR A 380 -3.47 -13.36 35.46
N ILE A 381 -2.81 -13.50 34.31
CA ILE A 381 -3.45 -13.47 32.99
C ILE A 381 -3.62 -14.91 32.52
N LYS A 382 -4.86 -15.36 32.34
CA LYS A 382 -5.19 -16.68 31.80
C LYS A 382 -5.87 -16.52 30.45
N ILE A 383 -5.22 -17.01 29.40
CA ILE A 383 -5.85 -17.29 28.11
C ILE A 383 -6.62 -18.60 28.28
N LYS A 384 -7.90 -18.62 27.90
CA LYS A 384 -8.81 -19.75 28.11
C LYS A 384 -9.10 -20.55 26.84
N TYR A 385 -8.95 -19.91 25.69
CA TYR A 385 -9.44 -20.38 24.40
C TYR A 385 -8.82 -19.53 23.29
N CYS A 386 -8.61 -20.11 22.11
CA CYS A 386 -8.20 -19.42 20.91
C CYS A 386 -8.99 -19.90 19.69
N THR A 387 -9.11 -19.07 18.66
CA THR A 387 -9.71 -19.46 17.37
C THR A 387 -9.12 -18.65 16.23
N GLN A 388 -9.11 -19.21 15.02
CA GLN A 388 -9.03 -18.40 13.81
C GLN A 388 -10.40 -17.76 13.53
N LEU A 389 -10.42 -16.54 13.00
CA LEU A 389 -11.62 -15.88 12.51
C LEU A 389 -11.93 -16.32 11.08
N PRO A 390 -13.19 -16.66 10.75
CA PRO A 390 -13.59 -16.93 9.38
C PRO A 390 -13.58 -15.64 8.55
N ASN A 391 -13.54 -15.79 7.22
CA ASN A 391 -13.75 -14.72 6.24
C ASN A 391 -12.86 -13.47 6.44
N THR A 392 -11.61 -13.69 6.85
CA THR A 392 -10.60 -12.63 7.01
C THR A 392 -9.62 -12.62 5.84
N THR A 393 -9.20 -11.42 5.42
CA THR A 393 -8.31 -11.23 4.25
C THR A 393 -6.89 -11.74 4.45
N ILE A 394 -6.49 -12.00 5.70
CA ILE A 394 -5.27 -12.73 6.13
C ILE A 394 -5.62 -13.62 7.34
N PRO A 395 -4.87 -14.70 7.61
CA PRO A 395 -5.08 -15.54 8.78
C PRO A 395 -5.07 -14.72 10.06
N SER A 396 -6.20 -14.70 10.75
CA SER A 396 -6.44 -13.82 11.90
C SER A 396 -6.88 -14.64 13.11
N PHE A 397 -6.06 -14.63 14.15
CA PHE A 397 -6.23 -15.44 15.35
C PHE A 397 -6.65 -14.57 16.54
N VAL A 398 -7.64 -15.03 17.30
CA VAL A 398 -8.12 -14.39 18.53
C VAL A 398 -7.85 -15.32 19.71
N PHE A 399 -7.09 -14.81 20.68
CA PHE A 399 -6.86 -15.44 21.98
C PHE A 399 -7.73 -14.75 23.03
N TYR A 400 -8.59 -15.52 23.69
CA TYR A 400 -9.53 -15.01 24.68
C TYR A 400 -8.92 -15.10 26.09
N ALA A 401 -8.63 -13.94 26.67
CA ALA A 401 -8.00 -13.79 27.98
C ALA A 401 -8.97 -13.18 29.01
N ASN A 402 -8.73 -13.44 30.29
CA ASN A 402 -9.43 -12.74 31.38
C ASN A 402 -9.07 -11.24 31.45
N LEU A 403 -7.85 -10.87 31.06
CA LEU A 403 -7.28 -9.52 31.17
C LEU A 403 -6.45 -9.16 29.92
N PRO A 404 -7.08 -9.02 28.74
CA PRO A 404 -6.39 -8.77 27.46
C PRO A 404 -5.52 -7.50 27.48
N GLN A 405 -5.93 -6.47 28.23
CA GLN A 405 -5.25 -5.18 28.35
C GLN A 405 -3.87 -5.25 29.04
N TYR A 406 -3.54 -6.37 29.67
CA TYR A 406 -2.22 -6.59 30.29
C TYR A 406 -1.30 -7.49 29.45
N VAL A 407 -1.76 -8.03 28.31
CA VAL A 407 -0.91 -8.83 27.41
C VAL A 407 -0.04 -7.90 26.56
N LYS A 408 1.25 -7.82 26.95
CA LYS A 408 2.29 -7.04 26.27
C LYS A 408 2.57 -7.56 24.85
N GLU A 409 3.04 -6.66 23.99
CA GLU A 409 3.41 -6.92 22.59
C GLU A 409 4.39 -8.09 22.41
N ASN A 410 5.43 -8.20 23.24
CA ASN A 410 6.38 -9.32 23.18
C ASN A 410 5.71 -10.70 23.31
N TYR A 411 4.62 -10.79 24.08
CA TYR A 411 3.87 -12.03 24.22
C TYR A 411 2.97 -12.30 23.00
N ARG A 412 2.45 -11.26 22.34
CA ARG A 412 1.74 -11.42 21.05
C ARG A 412 2.66 -11.96 19.96
N ARG A 413 3.91 -11.47 19.90
CA ARG A 413 4.96 -11.99 19.01
C ARG A 413 5.36 -13.42 19.34
N PHE A 414 5.42 -13.79 20.61
CA PHE A 414 5.59 -15.19 21.01
C PHE A 414 4.46 -16.09 20.48
N LEU A 415 3.20 -15.65 20.60
CA LEU A 415 2.05 -16.39 20.04
C LEU A 415 2.12 -16.48 18.51
N GLU A 416 2.46 -15.39 17.81
CA GLU A 416 2.66 -15.40 16.35
C GLU A 416 3.76 -16.40 15.94
N ASN A 417 4.94 -16.34 16.58
CA ASN A 417 6.04 -17.26 16.28
C ASN A 417 5.63 -18.71 16.51
N LYS A 418 4.89 -19.00 17.60
CA LYS A 418 4.41 -20.36 17.87
C LYS A 418 3.33 -20.83 16.90
N ILE A 419 2.52 -19.93 16.33
CA ILE A 419 1.66 -20.28 15.19
C ILE A 419 2.53 -20.62 13.97
N ARG A 420 3.50 -19.78 13.60
CA ARG A 420 4.39 -20.01 12.44
C ARG A 420 5.25 -21.27 12.55
N GLU A 421 5.62 -21.68 13.75
CA GLU A 421 6.33 -22.94 14.02
C GLU A 421 5.45 -24.20 13.81
N ASN A 422 4.12 -24.09 13.99
CA ASN A 422 3.20 -25.23 13.95
C ASN A 422 2.37 -25.32 12.66
N TRP A 423 2.25 -24.23 11.90
CA TRP A 423 1.49 -24.18 10.65
C TRP A 423 2.22 -23.36 9.57
N SER A 424 2.22 -23.88 8.33
CA SER A 424 2.86 -23.26 7.16
C SER A 424 2.15 -21.97 6.73
N LEU A 425 2.46 -20.86 7.39
CA LEU A 425 1.97 -19.51 7.07
C LEU A 425 3.07 -18.61 6.46
N HIS A 426 4.10 -19.25 5.89
CA HIS A 426 5.25 -18.61 5.26
C HIS A 426 4.83 -17.63 4.16
N GLY A 427 5.48 -16.46 4.14
CA GLY A 427 5.19 -15.37 3.20
C GLY A 427 3.91 -14.58 3.52
N CYS A 428 3.08 -15.01 4.47
CA CYS A 428 1.85 -14.31 4.84
C CYS A 428 1.99 -13.55 6.17
N PRO A 429 1.59 -12.27 6.26
CA PRO A 429 1.34 -11.64 7.56
C PRO A 429 0.15 -12.31 8.24
N ILE A 430 0.15 -12.38 9.57
CA ILE A 430 -0.96 -12.92 10.36
C ILE A 430 -1.37 -11.91 11.44
N ASN A 431 -2.65 -11.86 11.78
CA ASN A 431 -3.11 -11.04 12.91
C ASN A 431 -3.18 -11.88 14.18
N VAL A 432 -2.65 -11.36 15.30
CA VAL A 432 -2.84 -11.93 16.64
C VAL A 432 -3.55 -10.92 17.53
N PHE A 433 -4.84 -11.15 17.76
CA PHE A 433 -5.69 -10.36 18.64
C PHE A 433 -5.81 -11.03 20.01
N ILE A 434 -5.74 -10.23 21.08
CA ILE A 434 -6.12 -10.66 22.42
C ILE A 434 -7.42 -9.94 22.78
N ARG A 435 -8.47 -10.68 23.12
CA ARG A 435 -9.79 -10.13 23.49
C ARG A 435 -10.26 -10.66 24.83
N GLN A 436 -11.17 -9.92 25.46
CA GLN A 436 -11.95 -10.44 26.59
C GLN A 436 -13.04 -11.35 26.01
N LYS A 437 -13.40 -12.42 26.74
CA LYS A 437 -14.58 -13.24 26.42
C LYS A 437 -15.80 -12.67 27.12
#